data_AF-A0A5E9A7K7-F1
#
_entry.id   AF-A0A5E9A7K7-F1
#
_cell.length_a   1.000
_cell.length_b   1.000
_cell.length_c   1.000
_cell.angle_alpha   90.00
_cell.angle_beta   90.00
_cell.angle_gamma   90.00
#
_symmetry.space_group_name_H-M   'P 1'
#
loop_
_entity.id
_entity.type
_entity.pdbx_description
1 polymer ?
#
loop_
_entity_poly.entity_id
_entity_poly.type
_entity_poly.pdbx_seq_one_letter_code
_entity_poly.pdbx_strand_id
1 'polypeptide(L)'
;ERISRELSRYKDVLYLGRDTNFPLAMEGALKLKEISYIHAEGYAGGELKHGPIALIDENMPVIVIAPHDRIFEKTVSNMQEVAARGGKIILITDAKGAAQAG
;
A
#
# COMPACT_ATOMS: atom_id res chain seq x y z
N GLU A 1 -11.21 -10.73 9.28
CA GLU A 1 -10.23 -11.01 10.36
C GLU A 1 -8.86 -11.51 9.92
N ARG A 2 -8.73 -12.35 8.87
CA ARG A 2 -7.41 -12.91 8.49
C ARG A 2 -6.33 -11.82 8.30
N ILE A 3 -6.61 -10.82 7.46
CA ILE A 3 -5.68 -9.73 7.14
C ILE A 3 -5.28 -8.95 8.39
N SER A 4 -6.24 -8.64 9.29
CA SER A 4 -5.94 -7.88 10.51
C SER A 4 -5.04 -8.66 11.48
N ARG A 5 -5.24 -9.98 11.60
CA ARG A 5 -4.37 -10.86 12.42
C ARG A 5 -2.96 -11.02 11.84
N GLU A 6 -2.81 -10.90 10.53
CA GLU A 6 -1.50 -10.91 9.87
C GLU A 6 -0.80 -9.55 10.06
N LEU A 7 -1.50 -8.45 9.80
CA LEU A 7 -0.99 -7.08 9.96
C LEU A 7 -0.57 -6.76 11.39
N SER A 8 -1.27 -7.30 12.41
CA SER A 8 -0.95 -7.05 13.82
C SER A 8 0.43 -7.58 14.26
N ARG A 9 1.12 -8.33 13.40
CA ARG A 9 2.47 -8.85 13.67
C ARG A 9 3.58 -7.90 13.25
N TYR A 10 3.24 -6.86 12.50
CA TYR A 10 4.17 -5.89 11.94
C TYR A 10 4.22 -4.62 12.78
N LYS A 11 5.38 -3.97 12.80
CA LYS A 11 5.59 -2.70 13.48
C LYS A 11 5.42 -1.51 12.55
N ASP A 12 5.73 -1.71 11.27
CA ASP A 12 5.75 -0.69 10.24
C ASP A 12 4.86 -1.12 9.07
N VAL A 13 4.03 -0.20 8.57
CA VAL A 13 3.12 -0.44 7.44
C VAL A 13 3.16 0.75 6.50
N LEU A 14 3.26 0.51 5.20
CA LEU A 14 3.19 1.56 4.20
C LEU A 14 1.82 1.53 3.51
N TYR A 15 1.20 2.68 3.32
CA TYR A 15 0.01 2.85 2.50
C TYR A 15 0.38 3.61 1.23
N LEU A 16 0.01 3.08 0.07
CA LEU A 16 0.23 3.72 -1.22
C LEU A 16 -1.10 4.00 -1.89
N GLY A 17 -1.26 5.24 -2.32
CA GLY A 17 -2.36 5.68 -3.15
C GLY A 17 -1.87 6.72 -4.15
N ARG A 18 -2.57 6.88 -5.27
CA ARG A 18 -2.23 7.87 -6.29
C ARG A 18 -3.44 8.72 -6.65
N ASP A 19 -3.19 9.98 -6.94
CA ASP A 19 -4.23 10.97 -7.26
C ASP A 19 -5.31 10.99 -6.16
N THR A 20 -6.59 10.79 -6.49
CA THR A 20 -7.71 10.77 -5.55
C THR A 20 -7.60 9.67 -4.48
N ASN A 21 -6.77 8.66 -4.68
CA ASN A 21 -6.56 7.59 -3.70
C ASN A 21 -5.45 7.91 -2.69
N PHE A 22 -4.64 8.95 -2.91
CA PHE A 22 -3.61 9.34 -1.94
C PHE A 22 -4.19 9.80 -0.59
N PRO A 23 -5.23 10.67 -0.54
CA PRO A 23 -5.89 10.98 0.72
C PRO A 23 -6.47 9.76 1.45
N LEU A 24 -6.95 8.76 0.70
CA LEU A 24 -7.43 7.50 1.29
C LEU A 24 -6.28 6.69 1.92
N ALA A 25 -5.12 6.66 1.28
CA ALA A 25 -3.91 6.03 1.83
C ALA A 25 -3.44 6.73 3.11
N MET A 26 -3.48 8.07 3.14
CA MET A 26 -3.16 8.87 4.32
C MET A 26 -4.11 8.60 5.48
N GLU A 27 -5.42 8.58 5.22
CA GLU A 27 -6.43 8.30 6.25
C GLU A 27 -6.29 6.87 6.77
N GLY A 28 -6.07 5.88 5.89
CA GLY A 28 -5.83 4.50 6.28
C GLY A 28 -4.62 4.35 7.22
N ALA A 29 -3.51 5.02 6.88
CA ALA A 29 -2.32 5.07 7.73
C ALA A 29 -2.60 5.77 9.07
N LEU A 30 -3.33 6.89 9.05
CA LEU A 30 -3.70 7.63 10.26
C LEU A 30 -4.55 6.76 11.20
N LYS A 31 -5.59 6.09 10.68
CA LYS A 31 -6.44 5.22 11.50
C LYS A 31 -5.66 4.04 12.07
N LEU A 32 -4.77 3.43 11.28
CA LEU A 32 -3.95 2.34 11.77
C LEU A 32 -3.03 2.80 12.92
N LYS A 33 -2.40 3.98 12.79
CA LYS A 33 -1.63 4.62 13.87
C LYS A 33 -2.46 4.82 15.14
N GLU A 34 -3.62 5.44 15.02
CA GLU A 34 -4.47 5.83 16.16
C GLU A 34 -4.97 4.64 16.98
N ILE A 35 -5.44 3.58 16.31
CA ILE A 35 -6.16 2.50 17.01
C ILE A 35 -5.29 1.29 17.35
N SER A 36 -4.16 1.12 16.65
CA SER A 36 -3.31 -0.07 16.80
C SER A 36 -1.90 0.22 17.28
N TYR A 37 -1.49 1.48 17.32
CA TYR A 37 -0.11 1.92 17.63
C TYR A 37 0.97 1.37 16.68
N ILE A 38 0.57 0.78 15.56
CA ILE A 38 1.47 0.41 14.47
C ILE A 38 1.93 1.68 13.77
N HIS A 39 3.23 1.78 13.51
CA HIS A 39 3.78 2.87 12.72
C HIS A 39 3.31 2.72 11.27
N ALA A 40 2.42 3.60 10.82
CA ALA A 40 1.88 3.52 9.47
C ALA A 40 2.01 4.84 8.70
N GLU A 41 2.55 4.82 7.49
CA GLU A 41 2.74 6.02 6.67
C GLU A 41 2.02 5.95 5.34
N GLY A 42 1.33 7.03 4.97
CA GLY A 42 0.72 7.18 3.66
C GLY A 42 1.65 7.91 2.71
N TYR A 43 1.83 7.37 1.51
CA TYR A 43 2.63 7.98 0.46
C TYR A 43 1.88 8.04 -0.87
N ALA A 44 2.17 9.10 -1.63
CA ALA A 44 1.75 9.19 -3.01
C ALA A 44 2.57 8.18 -3.83
N GLY A 45 1.90 7.34 -4.64
CA GLY A 45 2.59 6.28 -5.39
C GLY A 45 3.73 6.78 -6.29
N GLY A 46 3.61 8.00 -6.83
CA GLY A 46 4.67 8.64 -7.62
C GLY A 46 5.93 8.98 -6.82
N GLU A 47 5.81 9.20 -5.51
CA GLU A 47 6.92 9.57 -4.63
C GLU A 47 7.71 8.37 -4.11
N LEU A 48 7.25 7.15 -4.40
CA LEU A 48 7.85 5.92 -3.88
C LEU A 48 9.36 5.87 -4.14
N LYS A 49 9.79 6.19 -5.37
CA LYS A 49 11.20 6.15 -5.79
C LYS A 49 12.07 7.25 -5.19
N HIS A 50 11.47 8.27 -4.59
CA HIS A 50 12.19 9.45 -4.10
C HIS A 50 12.66 9.29 -2.64
N GLY A 51 12.79 8.05 -2.15
CA GLY A 51 13.27 7.72 -0.81
C GLY A 51 12.53 6.54 -0.17
N PRO A 52 11.19 6.56 -0.09
CA PRO A 52 10.41 5.56 0.65
C PRO A 52 10.63 4.11 0.20
N ILE A 53 10.96 3.90 -1.09
CA ILE A 53 11.27 2.59 -1.64
C ILE A 53 12.44 1.89 -0.95
N ALA A 54 13.36 2.64 -0.32
CA ALA A 54 14.49 2.09 0.41
C ALA A 54 14.10 1.44 1.75
N LEU A 55 12.88 1.72 2.24
CA LEU A 55 12.35 1.16 3.48
C LEU A 55 11.67 -0.19 3.27
N ILE A 56 11.37 -0.58 2.03
CA ILE A 56 10.60 -1.79 1.74
C ILE A 56 11.45 -3.03 1.94
N ASP A 57 10.94 -3.93 2.77
CA ASP A 57 11.43 -5.31 2.96
C ASP A 57 10.27 -6.26 3.32
N GLU A 58 10.58 -7.51 3.67
CA GLU A 58 9.57 -8.50 4.11
C GLU A 58 8.85 -8.19 5.43
N ASN A 59 9.36 -7.23 6.22
CA ASN A 59 8.84 -6.78 7.50
C ASN A 59 7.97 -5.51 7.39
N MET A 60 7.85 -4.95 6.20
CA MET A 60 7.04 -3.76 5.94
C MET A 60 5.97 -4.07 4.90
N PRO A 61 4.80 -4.57 5.32
CA PRO A 61 3.69 -4.76 4.41
C PRO A 61 3.24 -3.42 3.82
N VAL A 62 2.86 -3.46 2.54
CA VAL A 62 2.43 -2.31 1.77
C VAL A 62 0.99 -2.51 1.33
N ILE A 63 0.11 -1.65 1.82
CA ILE A 63 -1.30 -1.59 1.42
C ILE A 63 -1.42 -0.64 0.23
N VAL A 64 -1.84 -1.14 -0.91
CA VAL A 64 -1.96 -0.37 -2.15
C VAL A 64 -3.43 -0.17 -2.49
N ILE A 65 -3.88 1.09 -2.61
CA ILE A 65 -5.24 1.45 -3.04
C ILE A 65 -5.20 1.78 -4.53
N ALA A 66 -5.73 0.87 -5.34
CA ALA A 66 -5.70 0.96 -6.79
C ALA A 66 -7.00 0.41 -7.42
N PRO A 67 -8.13 1.14 -7.36
CA PRO A 67 -9.30 0.80 -8.17
C PRO A 67 -8.96 0.89 -9.67
N HIS A 68 -9.65 0.11 -10.51
CA HIS A 68 -9.42 0.16 -11.96
C HIS A 68 -9.95 1.48 -12.57
N ASP A 69 -9.07 2.46 -12.72
CA ASP A 69 -9.32 3.77 -13.33
C ASP A 69 -8.17 4.19 -14.29
N ARG A 70 -8.12 5.47 -14.67
CA ARG A 70 -7.11 6.03 -15.59
C ARG A 70 -5.66 6.00 -15.05
N ILE A 71 -5.46 5.83 -13.74
CA ILE A 71 -4.13 5.78 -13.12
C ILE A 71 -3.75 4.37 -12.64
N PHE A 72 -4.66 3.40 -12.75
CA PHE A 72 -4.48 2.03 -12.27
C PHE A 72 -3.13 1.42 -12.69
N GLU A 73 -2.80 1.43 -13.99
CA GLU A 73 -1.56 0.84 -14.50
C GLU A 73 -0.31 1.47 -13.86
N LYS A 74 -0.35 2.78 -13.62
CA LYS A 74 0.77 3.47 -12.98
C LYS A 74 0.89 3.11 -11.49
N THR A 75 -0.23 2.93 -10.80
CA THR A 75 -0.26 2.48 -9.40
C THR A 75 0.18 1.02 -9.27
N VAL A 76 -0.24 0.15 -10.19
CA VAL A 76 0.21 -1.25 -10.28
C VAL A 76 1.70 -1.33 -10.60
N SER A 77 2.22 -0.45 -11.45
CA SER A 77 3.67 -0.36 -11.68
C SER A 77 4.44 -0.04 -10.39
N ASN A 78 3.95 0.88 -9.56
CA ASN A 78 4.55 1.13 -8.24
C ASN A 78 4.44 -0.09 -7.31
N MET A 79 3.32 -0.81 -7.33
CA MET A 79 3.14 -2.05 -6.59
C MET A 79 4.14 -3.15 -7.02
N GLN A 80 4.42 -3.29 -8.32
CA GLN A 80 5.41 -4.26 -8.80
C GLN A 80 6.83 -3.93 -8.32
N GLU A 81 7.17 -2.66 -8.16
CA GLU A 81 8.45 -2.23 -7.61
C GLU A 81 8.59 -2.58 -6.12
N VAL A 82 7.49 -2.54 -5.36
CA VAL A 82 7.40 -3.04 -3.98
C VAL A 82 7.62 -4.55 -3.97
N ALA A 83 6.91 -5.28 -4.86
CA ALA A 83 6.98 -6.74 -4.94
C ALA A 83 8.40 -7.23 -5.23
N ALA A 84 9.10 -6.55 -6.15
CA ALA A 84 10.46 -6.86 -6.54
C ALA A 84 11.48 -6.74 -5.38
N ARG A 85 11.10 -6.10 -4.27
CA ARG A 85 11.93 -5.92 -3.06
C ARG A 85 11.51 -6.82 -1.90
N GLY A 86 10.61 -7.77 -2.13
CA GLY A 86 10.11 -8.68 -1.09
C GLY A 86 9.01 -8.08 -0.21
N GLY A 87 8.54 -6.87 -0.52
CA GLY A 87 7.45 -6.23 0.19
C GLY A 87 6.16 -7.03 0.07
N LYS A 88 5.52 -7.32 1.21
CA LYS A 88 4.23 -8.01 1.23
C LYS A 88 3.12 -7.05 0.85
N ILE A 89 2.41 -7.36 -0.22
CA ILE A 89 1.40 -6.45 -0.77
C ILE A 89 -0.01 -6.87 -0.35
N ILE A 90 -0.79 -5.89 0.07
CA ILE A 90 -2.24 -6.00 0.23
C ILE A 90 -2.88 -5.03 -0.75
N LEU A 91 -3.47 -5.55 -1.82
CA LEU A 91 -4.11 -4.75 -2.85
C LEU A 91 -5.60 -4.53 -2.52
N ILE A 92 -5.99 -3.26 -2.42
CA ILE A 92 -7.38 -2.82 -2.33
C ILE A 92 -7.80 -2.32 -3.70
N THR A 93 -8.66 -3.06 -4.37
CA THR A 93 -9.09 -2.81 -5.74
C THR A 93 -10.52 -3.33 -5.98
N ASP A 94 -11.09 -3.00 -7.14
CA ASP A 94 -12.37 -3.53 -7.59
C ASP A 94 -12.20 -4.86 -8.35
N ALA A 95 -13.31 -5.51 -8.71
CA ALA A 95 -13.26 -6.82 -9.38
C ALA A 95 -12.48 -6.77 -10.71
N LYS A 96 -12.57 -5.66 -11.44
CA LYS A 96 -11.85 -5.46 -12.70
C LYS A 96 -10.35 -5.31 -12.46
N GLY A 97 -9.94 -4.51 -11.49
CA GLY A 97 -8.53 -4.36 -11.13
C GLY A 97 -7.93 -5.66 -10.58
N ALA A 98 -8.69 -6.43 -9.79
CA ALA A 98 -8.25 -7.74 -9.30
C ALA A 98 -7.97 -8.73 -10.45
N ALA A 99 -8.79 -8.72 -11.51
CA ALA A 99 -8.59 -9.57 -12.68
C ALA A 99 -7.39 -9.15 -13.55
N GLN A 100 -6.96 -7.88 -13.48
CA GLN A 100 -5.84 -7.36 -14.26
C GLN A 100 -4.50 -7.36 -13.50
N ALA A 101 -4.54 -7.26 -12.17
CA ALA A 101 -3.35 -7.22 -11.32
C ALA A 101 -2.82 -8.62 -10.92
N GLY A 102 -3.67 -9.66 -11.03
CA GLY A 102 -3.30 -11.07 -10.81
C GLY A 102 -2.77 -11.74 -12.07
#